data_AF-A0AAW2QGN0-F1
#
_entry.id   AF-A0AAW2QGN0-F1
#
_cell.length_a   1.000
_cell.length_b   1.000
_cell.length_c   1.000
_cell.angle_alpha   90.00
_cell.angle_beta   90.00
_cell.angle_gamma   90.00
#
_symmetry.space_group_name_H-M   'P 1'
#
loop_
_entity.id
_entity.type
_entity.pdbx_description
1 polymer ?
#
loop_
_entity_poly.entity_id
_entity_poly.type
_entity_poly.pdbx_seq_one_letter_code
_entity_poly.pdbx_strand_id
1 'polypeptide(L)'
;MAVPKTNTPNRIPTIYQCDSKGRENQTVVADLDGTLLIGRSSFPYFALIAFDVGGILRLLLLLLASPLAALLYYFVSEAAGIRVLIFATFAGVKVSAIKSAASAVLPKHYSEDMHPETWRVFSSCGRKCVLTANPRIMVEPYLKNYLGVDVVLGTEISSYKGIATGFVATSGVLVGRNKAIALRRAFGAESMPDIGIGDRKTDFPFMRLCKVLNSPPFLFRKNAFITPPPPTPPPPPPTHTEMSQKSPANYTMCSGK
;
A
#
# COMPACT_ATOMS: atom_id res chain seq x y z
N MET A 1 29.19 -28.86 -22.05
CA MET A 1 28.34 -29.27 -20.91
C MET A 1 27.60 -28.05 -20.40
N ALA A 2 26.27 -28.04 -20.50
CA ALA A 2 25.43 -26.93 -20.07
C ALA A 2 25.32 -26.94 -18.54
N VAL A 3 25.69 -25.82 -17.90
CA VAL A 3 25.47 -25.61 -16.46
C VAL A 3 23.96 -25.48 -16.22
N PRO A 4 23.34 -26.27 -15.33
CA PRO A 4 21.92 -26.17 -15.07
C PRO A 4 21.61 -24.81 -14.42
N LYS A 5 20.65 -24.07 -14.96
CA LYS A 5 20.10 -22.88 -14.31
C LYS A 5 19.42 -23.32 -13.01
N THR A 6 20.03 -22.96 -11.88
CA THR A 6 19.47 -23.18 -10.55
C THR A 6 18.20 -22.33 -10.40
N ASN A 7 17.04 -22.99 -10.26
CA ASN A 7 15.78 -22.35 -9.92
C ASN A 7 15.90 -21.72 -8.52
N THR A 8 16.00 -20.39 -8.46
CA THR A 8 15.95 -19.63 -7.21
C THR A 8 14.48 -19.54 -6.74
N PRO A 9 14.17 -19.81 -5.47
CA PRO A 9 12.80 -19.81 -4.98
C PRO A 9 12.26 -18.38 -4.80
N ASN A 10 11.06 -18.12 -5.34
CA ASN A 10 10.10 -17.08 -4.92
C ASN A 10 10.60 -15.62 -4.77
N ARG A 11 11.26 -15.04 -5.78
CA ARG A 11 11.41 -13.58 -5.84
C ARG A 11 10.19 -12.96 -6.54
N ILE A 12 9.45 -12.09 -5.84
CA ILE A 12 8.38 -11.29 -6.48
C ILE A 12 9.06 -10.37 -7.51
N PRO A 13 8.60 -10.36 -8.78
CA PRO A 13 9.21 -9.52 -9.80
C PRO A 13 9.02 -8.04 -9.50
N THR A 14 9.90 -7.21 -10.07
CA THR A 14 9.78 -5.74 -9.96
C THR A 14 8.68 -5.23 -10.90
N ILE A 15 8.20 -4.01 -10.66
CA ILE A 15 7.16 -3.39 -11.49
C ILE A 15 7.54 -3.29 -12.98
N TYR A 16 8.84 -3.11 -13.29
CA TYR A 16 9.35 -3.12 -14.68
C TYR A 16 9.14 -4.43 -15.42
N GLN A 17 9.08 -5.54 -14.68
CA GLN A 17 8.91 -6.88 -15.24
C GLN A 17 7.43 -7.25 -15.39
N CYS A 18 6.51 -6.41 -14.91
CA CYS A 18 5.08 -6.60 -15.09
C CYS A 18 4.61 -6.01 -16.42
N ASP A 19 4.07 -6.89 -17.27
CA ASP A 19 3.42 -6.49 -18.52
C ASP A 19 2.22 -5.59 -18.22
N SER A 20 1.81 -4.77 -19.17
CA SER A 20 0.60 -3.92 -19.12
C SER A 20 -0.35 -4.21 -20.29
N LYS A 21 -0.09 -5.23 -21.11
CA LYS A 21 -0.95 -5.60 -22.25
C LYS A 21 -1.99 -6.64 -21.84
N GLY A 22 -3.20 -6.55 -22.40
CA GLY A 22 -4.25 -7.56 -22.26
C GLY A 22 -4.82 -7.70 -20.84
N ARG A 23 -4.82 -6.61 -20.07
CA ARG A 23 -5.25 -6.59 -18.66
C ARG A 23 -6.67 -6.05 -18.46
N GLU A 24 -7.42 -5.80 -19.53
CA GLU A 24 -8.73 -5.14 -19.45
C GLU A 24 -9.77 -5.94 -18.66
N ASN A 25 -9.58 -7.26 -18.52
CA ASN A 25 -10.45 -8.14 -17.74
C ASN A 25 -9.88 -8.49 -16.35
N GLN A 26 -8.70 -7.98 -16.01
CA GLN A 26 -8.01 -8.29 -14.77
C GLN A 26 -8.32 -7.27 -13.67
N THR A 27 -8.33 -7.75 -12.43
CA THR A 27 -8.43 -6.91 -11.24
C THR A 27 -7.06 -6.70 -10.62
N VAL A 28 -6.68 -5.45 -10.38
CA VAL A 28 -5.44 -5.07 -9.68
C VAL A 28 -5.73 -4.50 -8.30
N VAL A 29 -4.89 -4.86 -7.33
CA VAL A 29 -4.78 -4.17 -6.05
C VAL A 29 -3.38 -3.60 -5.87
N ALA A 30 -3.29 -2.34 -5.45
CA ALA A 30 -2.01 -1.69 -5.17
C ALA A 30 -2.01 -1.01 -3.79
N ASP A 31 -0.85 -1.02 -3.12
CA ASP A 31 -0.60 -0.06 -2.05
C ASP A 31 -0.48 1.37 -2.63
N LEU A 32 -0.59 2.38 -1.76
CA LEU A 32 -0.50 3.78 -2.16
C LEU A 32 0.93 4.32 -2.01
N ASP A 33 1.38 4.56 -0.77
CA ASP A 33 2.68 5.18 -0.49
C ASP A 33 3.83 4.26 -0.91
N GLY A 34 4.82 4.79 -1.64
CA GLY A 34 5.94 4.03 -2.18
C GLY A 34 5.60 3.06 -3.31
N THR A 35 4.32 2.94 -3.67
CA THR A 35 3.81 2.02 -4.69
C THR A 35 3.16 2.78 -5.84
N LEU A 36 1.92 3.27 -5.67
CA LEU A 36 1.28 4.15 -6.65
C LEU A 36 1.90 5.55 -6.61
N LEU A 37 2.31 6.00 -5.42
CA LEU A 37 3.06 7.22 -5.23
C LEU A 37 4.55 6.90 -5.09
N ILE A 38 5.42 7.81 -5.52
CA ILE A 38 6.87 7.68 -5.37
C ILE A 38 7.25 7.85 -3.89
N GLY A 39 6.63 8.81 -3.20
CA GLY A 39 6.82 9.06 -1.78
C GLY A 39 6.39 7.89 -0.89
N ARG A 40 7.30 7.43 -0.03
CA ARG A 40 7.05 6.38 0.98
C ARG A 40 6.42 6.87 2.29
N SER A 41 6.39 8.18 2.47
CA SER A 41 5.91 8.80 3.71
C SER A 41 4.62 9.53 3.42
N SER A 42 3.60 9.22 4.21
CA SER A 42 2.31 9.89 4.11
C SER A 42 2.31 11.26 4.80
N PHE A 43 3.36 11.59 5.58
CA PHE A 43 3.45 12.81 6.38
C PHE A 43 3.19 14.11 5.61
N PRO A 44 3.76 14.35 4.40
CA PRO A 44 3.52 15.58 3.66
C PRO A 44 2.03 15.81 3.38
N TYR A 45 1.28 14.73 3.09
CA TYR A 45 -0.15 14.81 2.83
C TYR A 45 -0.96 15.10 4.10
N PHE A 46 -0.57 14.51 5.25
CA PHE A 46 -1.15 14.89 6.54
C PHE A 46 -0.88 16.35 6.88
N ALA A 47 0.32 16.86 6.59
CA ALA A 47 0.69 18.25 6.81
C ALA A 47 -0.14 19.23 5.99
N LEU A 48 -0.38 18.91 4.71
CA LEU A 48 -1.26 19.70 3.83
C LEU A 48 -2.68 19.78 4.40
N ILE A 49 -3.25 18.66 4.84
CA ILE A 49 -4.59 18.65 5.42
C ILE A 49 -4.61 19.38 6.77
N ALA A 50 -3.61 19.17 7.63
CA ALA A 50 -3.51 19.84 8.93
C ALA A 50 -3.51 21.36 8.77
N PHE A 51 -2.76 21.87 7.78
CA PHE A 51 -2.74 23.29 7.44
C PHE A 51 -4.09 23.78 6.90
N ASP A 52 -4.73 23.04 6.00
CA ASP A 52 -6.00 23.45 5.40
C ASP A 52 -7.15 23.50 6.43
N VAL A 53 -7.25 22.50 7.31
CA VAL A 53 -8.39 22.38 8.25
C VAL A 53 -8.18 23.08 9.59
N GLY A 54 -6.93 23.41 9.95
CA GLY A 54 -6.59 23.99 11.27
C GLY A 54 -5.48 25.03 11.25
N GLY A 55 -5.05 25.46 10.07
CA GLY A 55 -4.02 26.48 9.88
C GLY A 55 -2.65 26.08 10.42
N ILE A 56 -1.82 27.10 10.63
CA ILE A 56 -0.43 26.95 11.09
C ILE A 56 -0.33 26.28 12.46
N LEU A 57 -1.29 26.49 13.36
CA LEU A 57 -1.26 25.92 14.71
C LEU A 57 -1.38 24.39 14.67
N ARG A 58 -2.30 23.87 13.85
CA ARG A 58 -2.48 22.43 13.69
C ARG A 58 -1.33 21.80 12.92
N LEU A 59 -0.80 22.49 11.92
CA LEU A 59 0.43 22.07 11.25
C LEU A 59 1.61 21.99 12.23
N LEU A 60 1.77 23.00 13.11
CA LEU A 60 2.82 23.02 14.13
C LEU A 60 2.65 21.85 15.12
N LEU A 61 1.42 21.59 15.57
CA LEU A 61 1.11 20.42 16.40
C LEU A 61 1.56 19.12 15.73
N LEU A 62 1.24 18.94 14.44
CA LEU A 62 1.64 17.77 13.68
C LEU A 62 3.16 17.68 13.52
N LEU A 63 3.84 18.80 13.25
CA LEU A 63 5.30 18.86 13.14
C LEU A 63 5.98 18.47 14.45
N LEU A 64 5.50 18.98 15.59
CA LEU A 64 6.00 18.62 16.92
C LEU A 64 5.68 17.17 17.30
N ALA A 65 4.56 16.62 16.82
CA ALA A 65 4.21 15.22 17.00
C ALA A 65 4.98 14.28 16.05
N SER A 66 5.59 14.80 14.98
CA SER A 66 6.25 13.98 13.96
C SER A 66 7.44 13.16 14.47
N PRO A 67 8.33 13.66 15.36
CA PRO A 67 9.42 12.84 15.89
C PRO A 67 8.89 11.72 16.78
N LEU A 68 7.82 11.99 17.54
CA LEU A 68 7.13 10.98 18.34
C LEU A 68 6.46 9.93 17.44
N ALA A 69 5.81 10.35 16.35
CA ALA A 69 5.21 9.45 15.38
C ALA A 69 6.27 8.56 14.72
N ALA A 70 7.42 9.13 14.35
CA ALA A 70 8.55 8.39 13.79
C ALA A 70 9.12 7.39 14.82
N LEU A 71 9.34 7.82 16.06
CA LEU A 71 9.80 6.95 17.14
C LEU A 71 8.85 5.76 17.32
N LEU A 72 7.55 6.00 17.41
CA LEU A 72 6.56 4.93 17.56
C LEU A 72 6.46 4.03 16.33
N TYR A 73 6.59 4.60 15.13
CA TYR A 73 6.60 3.84 13.88
C TYR A 73 7.74 2.81 13.85
N TYR A 74 8.96 3.24 14.18
CA TYR A 74 10.16 2.40 14.07
C TYR A 74 10.38 1.48 15.27
N PHE A 75 10.08 1.94 16.49
CA PHE A 75 10.38 1.20 17.72
C PHE A 75 9.20 0.43 18.30
N VAL A 76 7.95 0.76 17.94
CA VAL A 76 6.75 0.10 18.48
C VAL A 76 5.96 -0.61 17.40
N SER A 77 5.33 0.14 16.49
CA SER A 77 4.64 -0.40 15.32
C SER A 77 4.29 0.71 14.33
N GLU A 78 4.26 0.36 13.05
CA GLU A 78 3.77 1.24 11.98
C GLU A 78 2.37 1.82 12.29
N ALA A 79 1.48 0.99 12.84
CA ALA A 79 0.14 1.42 13.26
C ALA A 79 0.16 2.47 14.38
N ALA A 80 1.13 2.45 15.30
CA ALA A 80 1.23 3.44 16.37
C ALA A 80 1.62 4.82 15.83
N GLY A 81 2.61 4.88 14.94
CA GLY A 81 3.00 6.13 14.28
C GLY A 81 1.84 6.76 13.49
N ILE A 82 1.12 5.94 12.71
CA ILE A 82 -0.04 6.42 11.93
C ILE A 82 -1.16 6.95 12.83
N ARG A 83 -1.42 6.32 13.99
CA ARG A 83 -2.41 6.84 14.96
C ARG A 83 -2.05 8.22 15.48
N VAL A 84 -0.76 8.51 15.70
CA VAL A 84 -0.31 9.86 16.11
C VAL A 84 -0.58 10.89 15.02
N LEU A 85 -0.26 10.57 13.76
CA LEU A 85 -0.52 11.46 12.63
C LEU A 85 -2.01 11.74 12.47
N ILE A 86 -2.85 10.70 12.57
CA ILE A 86 -4.31 10.80 12.52
C ILE A 86 -4.83 11.69 13.65
N PHE A 87 -4.36 11.49 14.88
CA PHE A 87 -4.79 12.27 16.03
C PHE A 87 -4.42 13.75 15.87
N ALA A 88 -3.15 14.05 15.62
CA ALA A 88 -2.67 15.42 15.46
C ALA A 88 -3.36 16.16 14.31
N THR A 89 -3.70 15.45 13.23
CA THR A 89 -4.35 16.05 12.05
C THR A 89 -5.85 16.21 12.22
N PHE A 90 -6.58 15.21 12.76
CA PHE A 90 -8.04 15.20 12.67
C PHE A 90 -8.79 15.40 13.97
N ALA A 91 -8.14 15.34 15.14
CA ALA A 91 -8.84 15.49 16.41
C ALA A 91 -9.62 16.81 16.46
N GLY A 92 -10.94 16.73 16.66
CA GLY A 92 -11.84 17.88 16.75
C GLY A 92 -12.23 18.52 15.42
N VAL A 93 -11.81 17.98 14.27
CA VAL A 93 -12.14 18.54 12.95
C VAL A 93 -13.46 17.96 12.43
N LYS A 94 -14.28 18.79 11.78
CA LYS A 94 -15.48 18.31 11.09
C LYS A 94 -15.09 17.35 9.97
N VAL A 95 -15.76 16.19 9.90
CA VAL A 95 -15.53 15.17 8.86
C VAL A 95 -15.73 15.76 7.46
N SER A 96 -16.73 16.64 7.29
CA SER A 96 -16.95 17.35 6.03
C SER A 96 -15.80 18.28 5.63
N ALA A 97 -15.15 18.95 6.60
CA ALA A 97 -14.00 19.80 6.34
C ALA A 97 -12.78 18.97 5.91
N ILE A 98 -12.53 17.82 6.55
CA ILE A 98 -11.46 16.90 6.15
C ILE A 98 -11.68 16.43 4.70
N LYS A 99 -12.90 16.01 4.36
CA LYS A 99 -13.24 15.57 3.01
C LYS A 99 -13.09 16.70 1.98
N SER A 100 -13.48 17.92 2.34
CA SER A 100 -13.32 19.10 1.49
C SER A 100 -11.85 19.41 1.23
N ALA A 101 -11.04 19.49 2.29
CA ALA A 101 -9.59 19.69 2.22
C ALA A 101 -8.91 18.62 1.34
N ALA A 102 -9.25 17.35 1.56
CA ALA A 102 -8.74 16.23 0.79
C ALA A 102 -9.08 16.32 -0.70
N SER A 103 -10.28 16.81 -1.03
CA SER A 103 -10.72 16.96 -2.42
C SER A 103 -10.11 18.19 -3.10
N ALA A 104 -9.77 19.24 -2.34
CA ALA A 104 -9.27 20.49 -2.89
C ALA A 104 -7.74 20.54 -3.00
N VAL A 105 -7.03 20.06 -1.96
CA VAL A 105 -5.58 20.27 -1.83
C VAL A 105 -4.77 19.10 -2.37
N LEU A 106 -5.17 17.87 -2.05
CA LEU A 106 -4.36 16.69 -2.33
C LEU A 106 -4.26 16.27 -3.81
N PRO A 107 -5.24 16.48 -4.69
CA PRO A 107 -5.15 15.96 -6.06
C PRO A 107 -3.92 16.42 -6.83
N LYS A 108 -3.54 17.70 -6.67
CA LYS A 108 -2.32 18.25 -7.28
C LYS A 108 -1.08 17.48 -6.80
N HIS A 109 -0.90 17.38 -5.49
CA HIS A 109 0.28 16.77 -4.89
C HIS A 109 0.37 15.26 -5.17
N TYR A 110 -0.75 14.55 -5.14
CA TYR A 110 -0.77 13.13 -5.51
C TYR A 110 -0.52 12.89 -7.00
N SER A 111 -0.91 13.82 -7.87
CA SER A 111 -0.61 13.71 -9.30
C SER A 111 0.88 13.94 -9.59
N GLU A 112 1.49 14.91 -8.91
CA GLU A 112 2.92 15.19 -9.00
C GLU A 112 3.80 14.04 -8.47
N ASP A 113 3.32 13.31 -7.45
CA ASP A 113 4.02 12.18 -6.85
C ASP A 113 3.67 10.82 -7.48
N MET A 114 2.93 10.79 -8.60
CA MET A 114 2.49 9.54 -9.22
C MET A 114 3.68 8.74 -9.79
N HIS A 115 3.78 7.46 -9.43
CA HIS A 115 4.83 6.58 -9.91
C HIS A 115 4.53 6.08 -11.34
N PRO A 116 5.32 6.46 -12.37
CA PRO A 116 4.97 6.21 -13.77
C PRO A 116 4.86 4.72 -14.12
N GLU A 117 5.80 3.89 -13.65
CA GLU A 117 5.74 2.44 -13.94
C GLU A 117 4.61 1.71 -13.25
N THR A 118 4.30 2.08 -12.00
CA THR A 118 3.14 1.53 -11.30
C THR A 118 1.87 1.95 -12.01
N TRP A 119 1.78 3.22 -12.41
CA TRP A 119 0.64 3.74 -13.17
C TRP A 119 0.47 3.01 -14.51
N ARG A 120 1.55 2.73 -15.24
CA ARG A 120 1.51 1.97 -16.51
C ARG A 120 0.80 0.62 -16.35
N VAL A 121 1.09 -0.13 -15.29
CA VAL A 121 0.45 -1.42 -15.03
C VAL A 121 -0.96 -1.23 -14.45
N PHE A 122 -1.09 -0.39 -13.43
CA PHE A 122 -2.34 -0.18 -12.70
C PHE A 122 -3.46 0.36 -13.59
N SER A 123 -3.15 1.32 -14.47
CA SER A 123 -4.13 1.93 -15.39
C SER A 123 -4.61 0.98 -16.48
N SER A 124 -3.82 -0.03 -16.86
CA SER A 124 -4.16 -1.02 -17.89
C SER A 124 -5.19 -2.06 -17.45
N CYS A 125 -5.45 -2.16 -16.14
CA CYS A 125 -6.37 -3.15 -15.59
C CYS A 125 -7.82 -2.65 -15.64
N GLY A 126 -8.76 -3.55 -15.91
CA GLY A 126 -10.19 -3.20 -15.99
C GLY A 126 -10.80 -2.81 -14.65
N ARG A 127 -10.41 -3.48 -13.57
CA ARG A 127 -10.90 -3.20 -12.21
C ARG A 127 -9.75 -2.87 -11.28
N LYS A 128 -9.87 -1.76 -10.55
CA LYS A 128 -8.79 -1.16 -9.75
C LYS A 128 -9.17 -1.08 -8.29
N CYS A 129 -8.29 -1.57 -7.43
CA CYS A 129 -8.39 -1.48 -5.99
C CYS A 129 -7.15 -0.81 -5.41
N VAL A 130 -7.34 0.09 -4.45
CA VAL A 130 -6.24 0.63 -3.64
C VAL A 130 -6.41 0.19 -2.20
N LEU A 131 -5.33 -0.29 -1.60
CA LEU A 131 -5.28 -0.81 -0.24
C LEU A 131 -4.17 -0.11 0.53
N THR A 132 -4.53 0.84 1.39
CA THR A 132 -3.56 1.74 2.02
C THR A 132 -3.73 1.83 3.53
N ALA A 133 -2.62 2.11 4.22
CA ALA A 133 -2.65 2.44 5.64
C ALA A 133 -3.21 3.85 5.90
N ASN A 134 -3.27 4.71 4.89
CA ASN A 134 -3.79 6.06 5.02
C ASN A 134 -5.28 6.09 5.36
N PRO A 135 -5.74 7.16 6.02
CA PRO A 135 -7.15 7.42 6.26
C PRO A 135 -7.93 7.42 4.94
N ARG A 136 -8.97 6.57 4.82
CA ARG A 136 -9.74 6.46 3.59
C ARG A 136 -10.32 7.81 3.15
N ILE A 137 -10.87 8.56 4.10
CA ILE A 137 -11.46 9.89 3.87
C ILE A 137 -10.50 10.89 3.20
N MET A 138 -9.19 10.68 3.39
CA MET A 138 -8.15 11.54 2.86
C MET A 138 -7.76 11.18 1.43
N VAL A 139 -7.73 9.90 1.08
CA VAL A 139 -7.22 9.42 -0.22
C VAL A 139 -8.34 9.15 -1.23
N GLU A 140 -9.52 8.74 -0.76
CA GLU A 140 -10.61 8.26 -1.61
C GLU A 140 -11.08 9.30 -2.63
N PRO A 141 -11.22 10.61 -2.32
CA PRO A 141 -11.64 11.60 -3.31
C PRO A 141 -10.73 11.63 -4.54
N TYR A 142 -9.42 11.62 -4.34
CA TYR A 142 -8.45 11.61 -5.43
C TYR A 142 -8.53 10.30 -6.24
N LEU A 143 -8.44 9.17 -5.53
CA LEU A 143 -8.40 7.85 -6.16
C LEU A 143 -9.66 7.56 -7.00
N LYS A 144 -10.83 7.94 -6.49
CA LYS A 144 -12.11 7.74 -7.17
C LYS A 144 -12.28 8.68 -8.35
N ASN A 145 -12.07 9.99 -8.14
CA ASN A 145 -12.46 11.00 -9.11
C ASN A 145 -11.41 11.20 -10.21
N TYR A 146 -10.12 10.97 -9.92
CA TYR A 146 -9.03 11.24 -10.86
C TYR A 146 -8.43 9.97 -11.46
N LEU A 147 -8.35 8.87 -10.69
CA LEU A 147 -7.72 7.63 -11.16
C LEU A 147 -8.72 6.54 -11.56
N GLY A 148 -10.02 6.77 -11.35
CA GLY A 148 -11.07 5.79 -11.66
C GLY A 148 -10.94 4.50 -10.85
N VAL A 149 -10.55 4.60 -9.57
CA VAL A 149 -10.42 3.42 -8.69
C VAL A 149 -11.79 2.90 -8.26
N ASP A 150 -12.06 1.62 -8.47
CA ASP A 150 -13.36 0.98 -8.15
C ASP A 150 -13.52 0.68 -6.67
N VAL A 151 -12.44 0.37 -5.95
CA VAL A 151 -12.48 0.02 -4.53
C VAL A 151 -11.33 0.69 -3.79
N VAL A 152 -11.62 1.40 -2.70
CA VAL A 152 -10.61 1.99 -1.82
C VAL A 152 -10.75 1.39 -0.43
N LEU A 153 -9.73 0.68 0.02
CA LEU A 153 -9.62 0.11 1.35
C LEU A 153 -8.56 0.90 2.11
N GLY A 154 -9.01 1.82 2.96
CA GLY A 154 -8.15 2.65 3.79
C GLY A 154 -8.43 2.48 5.28
N THR A 155 -7.58 3.06 6.12
CA THR A 155 -7.84 3.14 7.56
C THR A 155 -9.08 4.01 7.80
N GLU A 156 -10.07 3.48 8.51
CA GLU A 156 -11.28 4.23 8.85
C GLU A 156 -11.07 5.02 10.14
N ILE A 157 -11.47 6.29 10.15
CA ILE A 157 -11.39 7.15 11.35
C ILE A 157 -12.69 7.09 12.15
N SER A 158 -12.59 7.23 13.46
CA SER A 158 -13.74 7.34 14.35
C SER A 158 -14.26 8.79 14.36
N SER A 159 -15.59 8.93 14.39
CA SER A 159 -16.26 10.22 14.47
C SER A 159 -17.46 10.17 15.41
N TYR A 160 -17.79 11.32 15.99
CA TYR A 160 -18.97 11.51 16.82
C TYR A 160 -19.68 12.79 16.39
N LYS A 161 -20.98 12.69 16.07
CA LYS A 161 -21.81 13.81 15.58
C LYS A 161 -21.15 14.59 14.42
N GLY A 162 -20.50 13.89 13.49
CA GLY A 162 -19.85 14.49 12.31
C GLY A 162 -18.49 15.16 12.59
N ILE A 163 -17.94 15.01 13.79
CA ILE A 163 -16.63 15.50 14.19
C ILE A 163 -15.69 14.31 14.38
N ALA A 164 -14.51 14.36 13.77
CA ALA A 164 -13.49 13.33 13.93
C ALA A 164 -12.92 13.36 15.35
N THR A 165 -12.85 12.19 16.00
CA THR A 165 -12.35 12.08 17.38
C THR A 165 -10.82 12.12 17.44
N GLY A 166 -10.16 11.98 16.29
CA GLY A 166 -8.70 11.79 16.20
C GLY A 166 -8.27 10.33 16.39
N PHE A 167 -9.21 9.41 16.62
CA PHE A 167 -8.91 7.99 16.76
C PHE A 167 -9.30 7.19 15.52
N VAL A 168 -8.73 6.00 15.40
CA VAL A 168 -9.06 5.02 14.36
C VAL A 168 -10.29 4.21 14.77
N ALA A 169 -11.11 3.81 13.81
CA ALA A 169 -12.25 2.92 14.05
C ALA A 169 -11.78 1.54 14.57
N THR A 170 -12.73 0.72 15.02
CA THR A 170 -12.46 -0.60 15.61
C THR A 170 -11.76 -1.58 14.65
N SER A 171 -11.84 -1.34 13.34
CA SER A 171 -11.10 -2.08 12.31
C SER A 171 -9.58 -1.90 12.42
N GLY A 172 -9.12 -0.87 13.12
CA GLY A 172 -7.70 -0.55 13.29
C GLY A 172 -7.05 0.00 12.02
N VAL A 173 -5.73 0.20 12.09
CA VAL A 173 -4.93 0.69 10.97
C VAL A 173 -4.66 -0.45 9.98
N LEU A 174 -4.83 -0.18 8.69
CA LEU A 174 -4.64 -1.17 7.61
C LEU A 174 -3.16 -1.35 7.24
N VAL A 175 -2.43 -2.05 8.11
CA VAL A 175 -1.00 -2.36 7.91
C VAL A 175 -0.75 -3.87 8.02
N GLY A 176 0.26 -4.37 7.31
CA GLY A 176 0.68 -5.77 7.40
C GLY A 176 -0.47 -6.76 7.15
N ARG A 177 -0.72 -7.66 8.12
CA ARG A 177 -1.81 -8.66 8.04
C ARG A 177 -3.21 -8.04 7.94
N ASN A 178 -3.42 -6.83 8.48
CA ASN A 178 -4.73 -6.17 8.39
C ASN A 178 -5.08 -5.82 6.94
N LYS A 179 -4.09 -5.48 6.11
CA LYS A 179 -4.28 -5.29 4.66
C LYS A 179 -4.84 -6.57 4.02
N ALA A 180 -4.20 -7.71 4.27
CA ALA A 180 -4.63 -9.01 3.74
C ALA A 180 -6.04 -9.41 4.21
N ILE A 181 -6.37 -9.16 5.49
CA ILE A 181 -7.70 -9.42 6.05
C ILE A 181 -8.76 -8.53 5.39
N ALA A 182 -8.48 -7.23 5.25
CA ALA A 182 -9.39 -6.28 4.59
C ALA A 182 -9.64 -6.66 3.13
N LEU A 183 -8.58 -7.02 2.40
CA LEU A 183 -8.68 -7.46 1.01
C LEU A 183 -9.57 -8.69 0.86
N ARG A 184 -9.34 -9.72 1.69
CA ARG A 184 -10.15 -10.95 1.68
C ARG A 184 -11.61 -10.70 2.07
N ARG A 185 -11.87 -9.76 2.98
CA ARG A 185 -13.24 -9.36 3.34
C ARG A 185 -13.95 -8.66 2.19
N ALA A 186 -13.25 -7.82 1.43
CA ALA A 186 -13.83 -7.05 0.34
C ALA A 186 -14.08 -7.90 -0.92
N PHE A 187 -13.19 -8.85 -1.22
CA PHE A 187 -13.25 -9.66 -2.45
C PHE A 187 -13.73 -11.09 -2.23
N GLY A 188 -13.86 -11.59 -1.01
CA GLY A 188 -14.13 -13.01 -0.76
C GLY A 188 -12.98 -13.93 -1.19
N ALA A 189 -13.14 -15.24 -0.98
CA ALA A 189 -12.08 -16.21 -1.29
C ALA A 189 -11.93 -16.51 -2.79
N GLU A 190 -13.01 -16.41 -3.58
CA GLU A 190 -13.05 -16.87 -4.98
C GLU A 190 -12.74 -15.75 -6.00
N SER A 191 -12.92 -14.49 -5.59
CA SER A 191 -12.74 -13.30 -6.43
C SER A 191 -11.54 -12.43 -6.03
N MET A 192 -10.48 -13.05 -5.49
CA MET A 192 -9.22 -12.34 -5.21
C MET A 192 -8.66 -11.67 -6.48
N PRO A 193 -8.05 -10.48 -6.36
CA PRO A 193 -7.43 -9.79 -7.50
C PRO A 193 -6.38 -10.64 -8.20
N ASP A 194 -6.21 -10.40 -9.49
CA ASP A 194 -5.22 -11.07 -10.32
C ASP A 194 -3.81 -10.51 -10.06
N ILE A 195 -3.72 -9.20 -9.79
CA ILE A 195 -2.45 -8.51 -9.64
C ILE A 195 -2.37 -7.82 -8.28
N GLY A 196 -1.24 -8.00 -7.59
CA GLY A 196 -0.92 -7.29 -6.35
C GLY A 196 0.34 -6.45 -6.51
N ILE A 197 0.29 -5.16 -6.20
CA ILE A 197 1.46 -4.26 -6.26
C ILE A 197 1.75 -3.68 -4.87
N GLY A 198 3.00 -3.71 -4.44
CA GLY A 198 3.44 -3.16 -3.15
C GLY A 198 4.94 -2.89 -3.14
N ASP A 199 5.45 -2.13 -2.16
CA ASP A 199 6.87 -1.77 -2.08
C ASP A 199 7.58 -2.31 -0.81
N ARG A 200 6.81 -2.79 0.17
CA ARG A 200 7.33 -3.24 1.47
C ARG A 200 7.09 -4.71 1.73
N LYS A 201 7.90 -5.27 2.63
CA LYS A 201 7.68 -6.63 3.17
C LYS A 201 6.33 -6.77 3.87
N THR A 202 5.79 -5.67 4.40
CA THR A 202 4.46 -5.61 5.03
C THR A 202 3.32 -5.80 4.02
N ASP A 203 3.58 -5.65 2.72
CA ASP A 203 2.59 -5.85 1.66
C ASP A 203 2.54 -7.29 1.15
N PHE A 204 3.60 -8.07 1.36
CA PHE A 204 3.68 -9.48 0.95
C PHE A 204 2.46 -10.32 1.35
N PRO A 205 1.87 -10.17 2.55
CA PRO A 205 0.67 -10.92 2.91
C PRO A 205 -0.50 -10.72 1.94
N PHE A 206 -0.78 -9.49 1.48
CA PHE A 206 -1.89 -9.29 0.54
C PHE A 206 -1.48 -9.61 -0.91
N MET A 207 -0.23 -9.31 -1.29
CA MET A 207 0.27 -9.61 -2.63
C MET A 207 0.23 -11.12 -2.93
N ARG A 208 0.47 -11.95 -1.91
CA ARG A 208 0.39 -13.42 -2.02
C ARG A 208 -1.03 -13.95 -2.12
N LEU A 209 -2.04 -13.17 -1.75
CA LEU A 209 -3.45 -13.54 -1.95
C LEU A 209 -3.90 -13.31 -3.39
N CYS A 210 -3.17 -12.47 -4.15
CA CYS A 210 -3.49 -12.21 -5.54
C CYS A 210 -3.15 -13.43 -6.39
N LYS A 211 -3.98 -13.74 -7.40
CA LYS A 211 -3.84 -14.95 -8.21
C LYS A 211 -2.49 -14.91 -8.94
N VAL A 212 -1.59 -15.82 -8.59
CA VAL A 212 -0.43 -16.10 -9.44
C VAL A 212 -0.99 -16.82 -10.67
N LEU A 213 -1.16 -16.12 -11.79
CA LEU A 213 -1.45 -16.74 -13.09
C LEU A 213 -0.26 -17.62 -13.49
N ASN A 214 -0.21 -18.82 -12.92
CA ASN A 214 0.61 -19.92 -13.40
C ASN A 214 -0.29 -20.84 -14.22
N SER A 215 -0.17 -20.71 -15.54
CA SER A 215 -0.36 -21.74 -16.57
C SER A 215 -1.78 -22.02 -17.13
N PRO A 216 -1.86 -22.37 -18.44
CA PRO A 216 -3.09 -22.82 -19.12
C PRO A 216 -3.67 -24.10 -18.47
N PRO A 217 -4.92 -24.49 -18.76
CA PRO A 217 -5.63 -25.53 -18.01
C PRO A 217 -5.03 -26.90 -18.28
N PHE A 218 -4.05 -27.30 -17.46
CA PHE A 218 -3.60 -28.69 -17.38
C PHE A 218 -4.05 -29.29 -16.05
N LEU A 219 -5.05 -30.18 -16.20
CA LEU A 219 -5.54 -31.21 -15.30
C LEU A 219 -4.72 -31.43 -14.02
N PHE A 220 -5.38 -31.25 -12.88
CA PHE A 220 -4.96 -31.75 -11.57
C PHE A 220 -4.56 -33.23 -11.68
N ARG A 221 -3.26 -33.53 -11.55
CA ARG A 221 -2.79 -34.85 -11.13
C ARG A 221 -2.43 -34.77 -9.64
N LYS A 222 -3.24 -35.44 -8.82
CA LYS A 222 -2.99 -35.65 -7.39
C LYS A 222 -1.73 -36.49 -7.16
N ASN A 223 -1.09 -36.20 -6.03
CA ASN A 223 -0.08 -36.97 -5.29
C ASN A 223 1.40 -36.80 -5.70
N ALA A 224 2.15 -36.14 -4.82
CA ALA A 224 3.47 -36.59 -4.39
C ALA A 224 3.77 -36.05 -2.98
N PHE A 225 4.02 -36.96 -2.03
CA PHE A 225 4.59 -36.69 -0.71
C PHE A 225 5.99 -36.06 -0.87
N ILE A 226 6.30 -35.00 -0.12
CA ILE A 226 7.62 -34.35 -0.12
C ILE A 226 8.22 -34.48 1.29
N THR A 227 9.36 -35.16 1.40
CA THR A 227 10.24 -35.15 2.58
C THR A 227 11.03 -33.84 2.67
N PRO A 228 11.38 -33.35 3.88
CA PRO A 228 12.03 -32.05 4.03
C PRO A 228 13.49 -32.05 3.53
N PRO A 229 13.98 -30.94 2.92
CA PRO A 229 15.38 -30.79 2.50
C PRO A 229 16.31 -30.41 3.67
N PRO A 230 17.64 -30.67 3.55
CA PRO A 230 18.62 -30.39 4.59
C PRO A 230 18.90 -28.88 4.77
N PRO A 231 19.36 -28.46 5.96
CA PRO A 231 19.57 -27.04 6.27
C PRO A 231 20.79 -26.45 5.54
N THR A 232 20.61 -25.26 4.97
CA THR A 232 21.67 -24.45 4.34
C THR A 232 22.33 -23.48 5.33
N PRO A 233 23.61 -23.12 5.16
CA PRO A 233 24.33 -22.21 6.05
C PRO A 233 23.83 -20.75 5.95
N PRO A 234 24.03 -19.94 7.01
CA PRO A 234 23.52 -18.57 7.07
C PRO A 234 24.28 -17.61 6.13
N PRO A 235 23.59 -16.61 5.55
CA PRO A 235 24.21 -15.61 4.69
C PRO A 235 25.07 -14.61 5.49
N PRO A 236 26.10 -14.00 4.84
CA PRO A 236 26.94 -12.99 5.48
C PRO A 236 26.17 -11.68 5.74
N PRO A 237 26.60 -10.87 6.73
CA PRO A 237 25.93 -9.63 7.10
C PRO A 237 26.04 -8.56 5.99
N PRO A 238 24.99 -7.73 5.81
CA PRO A 238 24.97 -6.70 4.77
C PRO A 238 25.92 -5.53 5.09
N THR A 239 26.75 -5.16 4.12
CA THR A 239 27.60 -3.96 4.14
C THR A 239 26.76 -2.70 3.90
N HIS A 240 26.98 -1.67 4.71
CA HIS A 240 26.13 -0.48 4.89
C HIS A 240 26.13 0.56 3.75
N THR A 241 26.59 0.25 2.54
CA THR A 241 26.91 1.28 1.53
C THR A 241 26.13 1.20 0.21
N GLU A 242 25.02 0.45 0.15
CA GLU A 242 24.25 0.27 -1.11
C GLU A 242 22.84 0.89 -1.10
N MET A 243 22.54 1.81 -0.17
CA MET A 243 21.19 2.38 -0.01
C MET A 243 20.93 3.65 -0.84
N SER A 244 21.94 4.21 -1.53
CA SER A 244 21.85 5.57 -2.09
C SER A 244 21.62 5.68 -3.61
N GLN A 245 21.47 4.60 -4.37
CA GLN A 245 21.37 4.67 -5.85
C GLN A 245 20.32 3.78 -6.52
N LYS A 246 19.42 3.12 -5.78
CA LYS A 246 18.34 2.32 -6.40
C LYS A 246 17.12 3.22 -6.68
N SER A 247 16.75 3.32 -7.97
CA SER A 247 15.51 3.95 -8.43
C SER A 247 14.30 3.49 -7.58
N PRO A 248 13.33 4.36 -7.24
CA PRO A 248 12.13 4.00 -6.48
C PRO A 248 11.43 2.74 -7.01
N ALA A 249 11.42 2.59 -8.34
CA ALA A 249 10.84 1.46 -9.06
C ALA A 249 11.53 0.10 -8.82
N ASN A 250 12.74 0.06 -8.27
CA ASN A 250 13.41 -1.19 -7.88
C ASN A 250 12.82 -1.79 -6.60
N TYR A 251 12.04 -1.02 -5.86
CA TYR A 251 11.39 -1.48 -4.64
C TYR A 251 9.93 -1.84 -4.87
N THR A 252 9.27 -1.27 -5.88
CA THR A 252 7.92 -1.66 -6.26
C THR A 252 7.93 -3.04 -6.90
N MET A 253 7.18 -3.95 -6.27
CA MET A 253 7.02 -5.34 -6.65
C MET A 253 5.60 -5.57 -7.15
N CYS A 254 5.46 -6.53 -8.05
CA CYS A 254 4.19 -6.86 -8.67
C CYS A 254 4.01 -8.38 -8.69
N SER A 255 2.88 -8.90 -8.20
CA SER A 255 2.47 -10.30 -8.27
C SER A 255 1.41 -10.48 -9.36
N GLY A 256 1.46 -11.60 -10.10
CA GLY A 256 0.62 -11.84 -11.29
C GLY A 256 1.38 -11.50 -12.58
N LYS A 257 1.65 -12.49 -13.43
CA LYS A 257 2.27 -12.28 -14.75
C LYS A 257 1.17 -12.06 -15.78
#